data_AF-A0A2T4TY66-F1
#
_entry.id   AF-A0A2T4TY66-F1
#
_cell.length_a   1.000
_cell.length_b   1.000
_cell.length_c   1.000
_cell.angle_alpha   90.00
_cell.angle_beta   90.00
_cell.angle_gamma   90.00
#
_symmetry.space_group_name_H-M   'P 1'
#
loop_
_entity.id
_entity.type
_entity.pdbx_description
1 polymer ?
#
loop_
_entity_poly.entity_id
_entity_poly.type
_entity_poly.pdbx_seq_one_letter_code
_entity_poly.pdbx_strand_id
1 'polypeptide(L)'
;MTTTAFSYDDLFRDFRNYLLEWNPTSTHEITRSIKDYFNEKYSDEYSVLCSQANGSEFLLDVMVTTFDPKAIIEINTLNISADDFSVLIGVESELGGVGASSAYGVMKNVVEDYLKLLLANARHRVMVFTSLPYAKEENHIESRIETLRVIYQRTTGVSGGALLIHLAGSQPRSTQVQAQVSATSIRGYIVSSDGKSVAELNSSSC
;
A
#
# COMPACT_ATOMS: atom_id res chain seq x y z
N MET A 1 15.47 -5.06 -23.62
CA MET A 1 15.54 -5.28 -22.17
C MET A 1 14.36 -6.17 -21.80
N THR A 2 14.59 -7.34 -21.24
CA THR A 2 13.52 -8.23 -20.78
C THR A 2 12.94 -7.63 -19.49
N THR A 3 11.73 -7.09 -19.56
CA THR A 3 10.95 -6.72 -18.39
C THR A 3 10.78 -7.97 -17.52
N THR A 4 11.50 -8.03 -16.40
CA THR A 4 11.27 -9.04 -15.37
C THR A 4 9.81 -8.93 -14.95
N ALA A 5 9.09 -10.06 -14.99
CA ALA A 5 7.69 -10.08 -14.62
C ALA A 5 7.52 -9.58 -13.17
N PHE A 6 6.58 -8.67 -12.96
CA PHE A 6 6.28 -8.13 -11.63
C PHE A 6 5.88 -9.27 -10.66
N SER A 7 6.43 -9.23 -9.45
CA SER A 7 6.22 -10.23 -8.39
C SER A 7 5.91 -9.53 -7.07
N TYR A 8 4.78 -9.88 -6.45
CA TYR A 8 4.44 -9.38 -5.11
C TYR A 8 5.38 -9.89 -4.03
N ASP A 9 5.94 -11.09 -4.20
CA ASP A 9 6.92 -11.65 -3.26
C ASP A 9 8.21 -10.82 -3.24
N ASP A 10 8.75 -10.52 -4.43
CA ASP A 10 9.94 -9.69 -4.57
C ASP A 10 9.67 -8.25 -4.09
N LEU A 11 8.50 -7.70 -4.43
CA LEU A 11 8.11 -6.37 -3.95
C LEU A 11 8.04 -6.33 -2.41
N PHE A 12 7.42 -7.32 -1.78
CA PHE A 12 7.30 -7.39 -0.33
C PHE A 12 8.67 -7.55 0.34
N ARG A 13 9.51 -8.45 -0.16
CA ARG A 13 10.85 -8.71 0.38
C ARG A 13 11.72 -7.46 0.32
N ASP A 14 11.77 -6.82 -0.84
CA ASP A 14 12.56 -5.60 -1.04
C ASP A 14 12.05 -4.45 -0.17
N PHE A 15 10.73 -4.25 -0.11
CA PHE A 15 10.10 -3.23 0.74
C PHE A 15 10.39 -3.47 2.23
N ARG A 16 10.25 -4.72 2.68
CA ARG A 16 10.53 -5.11 4.06
C ARG A 16 12.00 -4.85 4.40
N ASN A 17 12.93 -5.25 3.54
CA ASN A 17 14.35 -5.02 3.75
C ASN A 17 14.68 -3.53 3.80
N TYR A 18 14.10 -2.74 2.88
CA TYR A 18 14.24 -1.28 2.88
C TYR A 18 13.81 -0.66 4.22
N LEU A 19 12.63 -1.02 4.74
CA LEU A 19 12.18 -0.52 6.04
C LEU A 19 13.09 -0.95 7.19
N LEU A 20 13.59 -2.19 7.19
CA LEU A 20 14.48 -2.69 8.23
C LEU A 20 15.86 -2.02 8.20
N GLU A 21 16.39 -1.72 7.02
CA GLU A 21 17.66 -1.03 6.84
C GLU A 21 17.56 0.45 7.25
N TRP A 22 16.49 1.13 6.83
CA TRP A 22 16.25 2.53 7.17
C TRP A 22 15.88 2.73 8.65
N ASN A 23 15.22 1.73 9.25
CA ASN A 23 14.83 1.67 10.66
C ASN A 23 14.11 2.95 11.15
N PRO A 24 13.01 3.37 10.49
CA PRO A 24 12.25 4.55 10.89
C PRO A 24 11.68 4.38 12.30
N THR A 25 11.68 5.47 13.07
CA THR A 25 11.41 5.46 14.51
C THR A 25 10.01 5.98 14.87
N SER A 26 9.29 6.54 13.90
CA SER A 26 7.94 7.06 14.09
C SER A 26 7.00 6.68 12.94
N THR A 27 5.69 6.63 13.21
CA THR A 27 4.65 6.40 12.19
C THR A 27 4.79 7.36 11.00
N HIS A 28 5.09 8.62 11.27
CA HIS A 28 5.31 9.62 10.22
C HIS A 28 6.55 9.33 9.36
N GLU A 29 7.66 8.91 9.97
CA GLU A 29 8.85 8.46 9.23
C GLU A 29 8.57 7.20 8.40
N ILE A 30 7.77 6.27 8.92
CA ILE A 30 7.36 5.07 8.18
C ILE A 30 6.52 5.46 6.96
N THR A 31 5.49 6.30 7.12
CA THR A 31 4.66 6.79 6.00
C THR A 31 5.50 7.49 4.93
N ARG A 32 6.52 8.25 5.32
CA ARG A 32 7.46 8.86 4.38
C ARG A 32 8.31 7.80 3.66
N SER A 33 8.89 6.87 4.43
CA SER A 33 9.75 5.81 3.89
C SER A 33 9.03 4.92 2.87
N ILE A 34 7.71 4.74 3.01
CA ILE A 34 6.90 4.06 1.99
C ILE A 34 6.98 4.79 0.64
N LYS A 35 6.80 6.10 0.64
CA LYS A 35 6.83 6.93 -0.58
C LYS A 35 8.23 6.94 -1.19
N ASP A 36 9.24 7.09 -0.35
CA ASP A 36 10.65 7.10 -0.76
C ASP A 36 11.03 5.78 -1.45
N TYR A 37 10.64 4.63 -0.87
CA TYR A 37 10.87 3.32 -1.47
C TYR A 37 10.29 3.20 -2.90
N PHE A 38 9.02 3.54 -3.09
CA PHE A 38 8.40 3.42 -4.42
C PHE A 38 8.99 4.42 -5.42
N ASN A 39 9.37 5.61 -4.97
CA ASN A 39 10.04 6.59 -5.82
C ASN A 39 11.41 6.08 -6.28
N GLU A 40 12.25 5.61 -5.35
CA GLU A 40 13.58 5.06 -5.67
C GLU A 40 13.48 3.82 -6.57
N LYS A 41 12.54 2.92 -6.30
CA LYS A 41 12.42 1.65 -7.05
C LYS A 41 11.93 1.80 -8.49
N TYR A 42 11.11 2.82 -8.78
CA TYR A 42 10.39 2.90 -10.06
C TYR A 42 10.70 4.15 -10.90
N SER A 43 11.37 5.18 -10.36
CA SER A 43 11.57 6.47 -11.05
C SER A 43 12.44 6.42 -12.31
N ASP A 44 13.28 5.40 -12.46
CA ASP A 44 14.11 5.23 -13.67
C ASP A 44 13.27 4.83 -14.90
N GLU A 45 12.16 4.12 -14.70
CA GLU A 45 11.33 3.55 -15.78
C GLU A 45 9.92 4.14 -15.85
N TYR A 46 9.41 4.68 -14.75
CA TYR A 46 8.02 5.10 -14.60
C TYR A 46 7.91 6.48 -13.95
N SER A 47 6.77 7.13 -14.19
CA SER A 47 6.39 8.30 -13.41
C SER A 47 5.87 7.85 -12.05
N VAL A 48 6.45 8.37 -10.97
CA VAL A 48 6.00 8.08 -9.60
C VAL A 48 5.37 9.33 -9.01
N LEU A 49 4.10 9.22 -8.62
CA LEU A 49 3.30 10.30 -8.06
C LEU A 49 3.01 9.99 -6.61
N CYS A 50 3.40 10.87 -5.68
CA CYS A 50 3.19 10.68 -4.26
C CYS A 50 2.29 11.78 -3.68
N SER A 51 1.33 11.40 -2.82
CA SER A 51 0.51 12.35 -2.06
C SER A 51 1.41 13.25 -1.20
N GLN A 52 1.12 14.56 -1.15
CA GLN A 52 1.82 15.58 -0.34
C GLN A 52 3.29 15.91 -0.68
N ALA A 53 3.94 15.25 -1.64
CA ALA A 53 5.33 15.56 -1.99
C ALA A 53 5.51 16.98 -2.58
N ASN A 54 4.47 17.54 -3.22
CA ASN A 54 4.49 18.86 -3.86
C ASN A 54 3.10 19.56 -3.82
N GLY A 55 2.32 19.36 -2.76
CA GLY A 55 0.97 19.94 -2.63
C GLY A 55 -0.05 19.42 -3.66
N SER A 56 0.27 18.36 -4.39
CA SER A 56 -0.66 17.69 -5.29
C SER A 56 -1.42 16.61 -4.51
N GLU A 57 -2.75 16.71 -4.49
CA GLU A 57 -3.62 15.67 -3.97
C GLU A 57 -3.79 14.60 -5.05
N PHE A 58 -3.38 13.38 -4.72
CA PHE A 58 -3.63 12.19 -5.53
C PHE A 58 -4.62 11.30 -4.78
N LEU A 59 -5.41 10.52 -5.52
CA LEU A 59 -6.41 9.64 -4.93
C LEU A 59 -5.78 8.57 -4.02
N LEU A 60 -4.55 8.16 -4.32
CA LEU A 60 -3.76 7.17 -3.58
C LEU A 60 -2.47 7.81 -3.07
N ASP A 61 -1.89 7.23 -2.03
CA ASP A 61 -0.59 7.67 -1.50
C ASP A 61 0.55 7.59 -2.50
N VAL A 62 0.62 6.52 -3.29
CA VAL A 62 1.57 6.39 -4.40
C VAL A 62 0.89 5.82 -5.64
N MET A 63 1.19 6.41 -6.79
CA MET A 63 0.85 5.90 -8.11
C MET A 63 2.12 5.76 -8.95
N VAL A 64 2.34 4.57 -9.51
CA VAL A 64 3.38 4.31 -10.51
C VAL A 64 2.71 4.19 -11.87
N THR A 65 3.05 5.07 -12.81
CA THR A 65 2.33 5.23 -14.08
C THR A 65 3.29 5.21 -15.28
N THR A 66 2.78 4.82 -16.45
CA THR A 66 3.53 4.90 -17.72
C THR A 66 3.63 6.30 -18.30
N PHE A 67 2.95 7.28 -17.66
CA PHE A 67 2.82 8.65 -18.13
C PHE A 67 2.82 9.61 -16.92
N ASP A 68 3.21 10.87 -17.13
CA ASP A 68 3.00 11.94 -16.15
C ASP A 68 1.65 12.62 -16.43
N PRO A 69 0.65 12.54 -15.53
CA PRO A 69 -0.64 13.21 -15.72
C PRO A 69 -0.55 14.72 -15.91
N LYS A 70 0.51 15.37 -15.41
CA LYS A 70 0.72 16.82 -15.59
C LYS A 70 1.24 17.18 -16.98
N ALA A 71 1.80 16.21 -17.70
CA ALA A 71 2.35 16.39 -19.05
C ALA A 71 1.57 15.60 -20.12
N ILE A 72 0.46 14.94 -19.75
CA ILE A 72 -0.33 14.11 -20.66
C ILE A 72 -1.02 14.92 -21.76
N ILE A 73 -1.34 16.19 -21.50
CA ILE A 73 -1.93 17.09 -22.49
C ILE A 73 -0.86 18.05 -23.03
N GLU A 74 -0.70 18.07 -24.34
CA GLU A 74 0.17 19.00 -25.04
C GLU A 74 -0.31 20.46 -24.88
N ILE A 75 0.65 21.35 -24.63
CA ILE A 75 0.39 22.78 -24.49
C ILE A 75 -0.11 23.33 -25.83
N ASN A 76 -1.22 24.09 -25.80
CA ASN A 76 -1.85 24.77 -26.95
C ASN A 76 -2.61 23.89 -27.96
N THR A 77 -2.50 22.57 -27.91
CA THR A 77 -3.17 21.67 -28.89
C THR A 77 -4.28 20.82 -28.29
N LEU A 78 -4.33 20.66 -26.96
CA LEU A 78 -5.21 19.71 -26.25
C LEU A 78 -5.05 18.24 -26.69
N ASN A 79 -3.97 17.92 -27.41
CA ASN A 79 -3.67 16.55 -27.80
C ASN A 79 -3.10 15.76 -26.62
N ILE A 80 -3.31 14.45 -26.64
CA ILE A 80 -2.70 13.51 -25.69
C ILE A 80 -1.28 13.19 -26.17
N SER A 81 -0.28 13.39 -25.32
CA SER A 81 1.16 13.22 -25.63
C SER A 81 1.67 11.78 -25.48
N ALA A 82 0.92 10.91 -24.81
CA ALA A 82 1.30 9.53 -24.52
C ALA A 82 0.50 8.52 -25.36
N ASP A 83 1.19 7.56 -25.97
CA ASP A 83 0.58 6.49 -26.78
C ASP A 83 -0.14 5.42 -25.93
N ASP A 84 0.26 5.26 -24.65
CA ASP A 84 -0.38 4.37 -23.67
C ASP A 84 -0.42 5.05 -22.29
N PHE A 85 -1.55 4.94 -21.60
CA PHE A 85 -1.75 5.47 -20.25
C PHE A 85 -2.26 4.36 -19.34
N SER A 86 -1.38 3.90 -18.44
CA SER A 86 -1.77 2.92 -17.45
C SER A 86 -1.17 3.21 -16.08
N VAL A 87 -1.91 2.84 -15.04
CA VAL A 87 -1.42 2.80 -13.66
C VAL A 87 -0.89 1.39 -13.43
N LEU A 88 0.42 1.28 -13.28
CA LEU A 88 1.08 0.00 -13.02
C LEU A 88 0.81 -0.43 -11.58
N ILE A 89 1.05 0.47 -10.62
CA ILE A 89 0.92 0.18 -9.19
C ILE A 89 0.14 1.31 -8.53
N GLY A 90 -0.90 0.95 -7.78
CA GLY A 90 -1.51 1.82 -6.77
C GLY A 90 -1.09 1.36 -5.37
N VAL A 91 -0.74 2.32 -4.52
CA VAL A 91 -0.37 2.06 -3.12
C VAL A 91 -1.18 2.98 -2.22
N GLU A 92 -1.79 2.40 -1.20
CA GLU A 92 -2.36 3.15 -0.07
C GLU A 92 -1.68 2.77 1.24
N SER A 93 -1.53 3.75 2.13
CA SER A 93 -0.98 3.51 3.45
C SER A 93 -1.82 4.11 4.58
N GLU A 94 -2.26 3.27 5.52
CA GLU A 94 -2.99 3.72 6.72
C GLU A 94 -2.34 3.15 7.98
N LEU A 95 -1.47 3.96 8.59
CA LEU A 95 -0.63 3.60 9.73
C LEU A 95 -1.01 4.33 11.03
N GLY A 96 -2.05 5.15 11.01
CA GLY A 96 -2.53 5.92 12.17
C GLY A 96 -2.61 7.42 11.89
N GLY A 97 -3.83 7.95 11.96
CA GLY A 97 -4.12 9.39 11.87
C GLY A 97 -4.88 9.92 13.10
N VAL A 98 -5.26 11.21 13.06
CA VAL A 98 -5.99 11.89 14.16
C VAL A 98 -7.32 11.19 14.51
N GLY A 99 -7.93 10.48 13.56
CA GLY A 99 -9.16 9.68 13.77
C GLY A 99 -8.94 8.23 14.25
N ALA A 100 -7.70 7.75 14.32
CA ALA A 100 -7.36 6.35 14.54
C ALA A 100 -7.11 6.03 16.03
N SER A 101 -8.04 6.41 16.91
CA SER A 101 -7.87 6.32 18.37
C SER A 101 -8.40 5.04 19.02
N SER A 102 -8.96 4.12 18.22
CA SER A 102 -9.49 2.83 18.67
C SER A 102 -9.29 1.77 17.59
N ALA A 103 -9.35 0.49 17.95
CA ALA A 103 -9.30 -0.62 16.99
C ALA A 103 -10.34 -0.50 15.87
N TYR A 104 -11.56 -0.05 16.21
CA TYR A 104 -12.59 0.25 15.22
C TYR A 104 -12.20 1.43 14.31
N GLY A 105 -11.74 2.54 14.89
CA GLY A 105 -11.34 3.73 14.13
C GLY A 105 -10.20 3.45 13.15
N VAL A 106 -9.16 2.74 13.60
CA VAL A 106 -8.06 2.29 12.74
C VAL A 106 -8.59 1.44 11.60
N MET A 107 -9.36 0.40 11.91
CA MET A 107 -9.84 -0.52 10.87
C MET A 107 -10.80 0.17 9.90
N LYS A 108 -11.62 1.13 10.37
CA LYS A 108 -12.50 1.92 9.51
C LYS A 108 -11.69 2.68 8.46
N ASN A 109 -10.64 3.39 8.88
CA ASN A 109 -9.79 4.11 7.93
C ASN A 109 -9.11 3.15 6.94
N VAL A 110 -8.56 2.03 7.43
CA VAL A 110 -7.95 1.00 6.57
C VAL A 110 -8.94 0.51 5.52
N VAL A 111 -10.20 0.29 5.88
CA VAL A 111 -11.25 -0.11 4.92
C VAL A 111 -11.56 1.00 3.92
N GLU A 112 -11.66 2.25 4.36
CA GLU A 112 -11.91 3.40 3.49
C GLU A 112 -10.80 3.57 2.45
N ASP A 113 -9.54 3.52 2.87
CA ASP A 113 -8.38 3.64 1.96
C ASP A 113 -8.22 2.41 1.07
N TYR A 114 -8.49 1.21 1.60
CA TYR A 114 -8.48 0.01 0.78
C TYR A 114 -9.54 0.06 -0.32
N LEU A 115 -10.75 0.60 -0.05
CA LEU A 115 -11.77 0.79 -1.07
C LEU A 115 -11.30 1.76 -2.16
N LYS A 116 -10.62 2.87 -1.82
CA LYS A 116 -10.02 3.78 -2.82
C LYS A 116 -9.04 3.03 -3.72
N LEU A 117 -8.17 2.23 -3.12
CA LEU A 117 -7.20 1.40 -3.85
C LEU A 117 -7.87 0.40 -4.80
N LEU A 118 -8.96 -0.24 -4.37
CA LEU A 118 -9.70 -1.20 -5.20
C LEU A 118 -10.44 -0.52 -6.36
N LEU A 119 -10.95 0.69 -6.16
CA LEU A 119 -11.62 1.49 -7.18
C LEU A 119 -10.64 2.08 -8.21
N ALA A 120 -9.36 2.21 -7.86
CA ALA A 120 -8.33 2.62 -8.79
C ALA A 120 -8.07 1.55 -9.86
N ASN A 121 -8.02 1.98 -11.13
CA ASN A 121 -7.67 1.12 -12.26
C ASN A 121 -6.15 0.89 -12.34
N ALA A 122 -5.60 0.21 -11.34
CA ALA A 122 -4.20 -0.19 -11.28
C ALA A 122 -4.02 -1.68 -11.60
N ARG A 123 -2.94 -2.04 -12.28
CA ARG A 123 -2.60 -3.45 -12.57
C ARG A 123 -2.19 -4.21 -11.30
N HIS A 124 -1.47 -3.54 -10.41
CA HIS A 124 -1.02 -4.05 -9.13
C HIS A 124 -1.47 -3.11 -8.01
N ARG A 125 -1.82 -3.69 -6.86
CA ARG A 125 -2.38 -2.99 -5.70
C ARG A 125 -1.64 -3.40 -4.45
N VAL A 126 -1.21 -2.40 -3.68
CA VAL A 126 -0.51 -2.60 -2.42
C VAL A 126 -1.19 -1.79 -1.34
N MET A 127 -1.62 -2.46 -0.27
CA MET A 127 -2.10 -1.80 0.93
C MET A 127 -1.07 -1.99 2.04
N VAL A 128 -0.51 -0.91 2.56
CA VAL A 128 0.33 -0.95 3.75
C VAL A 128 -0.49 -0.43 4.92
N PHE A 129 -0.68 -1.24 5.96
CA PHE A 129 -1.61 -0.87 7.02
C PHE A 129 -1.20 -1.37 8.38
N THR A 130 -1.68 -0.67 9.41
CA THR A 130 -1.64 -1.16 10.80
C THR A 130 -3.02 -1.59 11.24
N SER A 131 -3.08 -2.39 12.30
CA SER A 131 -4.33 -2.69 13.00
C SER A 131 -4.08 -2.82 14.50
N LEU A 132 -5.14 -2.64 15.29
CA LEU A 132 -5.12 -2.89 16.73
C LEU A 132 -6.08 -4.04 17.07
N PRO A 133 -5.74 -4.89 18.05
CA PRO A 133 -6.65 -5.92 18.54
C PRO A 133 -7.80 -5.31 19.35
N TYR A 134 -8.98 -5.91 19.28
CA TYR A 134 -10.00 -5.75 20.30
C TYR A 134 -9.60 -6.46 21.60
N ALA A 135 -10.26 -6.12 22.70
CA ALA A 135 -10.06 -6.81 23.97
C ALA A 135 -10.32 -8.32 23.80
N LYS A 136 -9.33 -9.14 24.15
CA LYS A 136 -9.36 -10.62 24.06
C LYS A 136 -9.36 -11.19 22.63
N GLU A 137 -8.96 -10.41 21.63
CA GLU A 137 -8.82 -10.90 20.26
C GLU A 137 -7.43 -11.51 20.04
N GLU A 138 -7.34 -12.85 19.97
CA GLU A 138 -6.06 -13.56 19.85
C GLU A 138 -5.48 -13.49 18.42
N ASN A 139 -6.32 -13.60 17.39
CA ASN A 139 -5.92 -13.65 15.97
C ASN A 139 -6.39 -12.42 15.17
N HIS A 140 -6.12 -11.22 15.71
CA HIS A 140 -6.65 -9.98 15.15
C HIS A 140 -6.12 -9.70 13.73
N ILE A 141 -4.84 -10.01 13.45
CA ILE A 141 -4.22 -9.75 12.14
C ILE A 141 -4.92 -10.58 11.07
N GLU A 142 -5.06 -11.89 11.30
CA GLU A 142 -5.72 -12.83 10.39
C GLU A 142 -7.18 -12.43 10.17
N SER A 143 -7.88 -11.98 11.22
CA SER A 143 -9.25 -11.45 11.10
C SER A 143 -9.32 -10.22 10.20
N ARG A 144 -8.36 -9.29 10.30
CA ARG A 144 -8.32 -8.09 9.43
C ARG A 144 -7.98 -8.45 7.99
N ILE A 145 -7.01 -9.33 7.78
CA ILE A 145 -6.66 -9.83 6.45
C ILE A 145 -7.86 -10.49 5.78
N GLU A 146 -8.60 -11.33 6.50
CA GLU A 146 -9.81 -11.97 5.99
C GLU A 146 -10.91 -10.95 5.66
N THR A 147 -11.05 -9.90 6.49
CA THR A 147 -11.98 -8.80 6.21
C THR A 147 -11.64 -8.09 4.90
N LEU A 148 -10.36 -7.76 4.68
CA LEU A 148 -9.89 -7.12 3.44
C LEU A 148 -10.06 -8.04 2.23
N ARG A 149 -9.78 -9.35 2.38
CA ARG A 149 -10.06 -10.35 1.34
C ARG A 149 -11.54 -10.39 0.95
N VAL A 150 -12.45 -10.39 1.92
CA VAL A 150 -13.90 -10.37 1.67
C VAL A 150 -14.32 -9.08 0.96
N ILE A 151 -13.76 -7.93 1.33
CA ILE A 151 -14.00 -6.66 0.64
C ILE A 151 -13.52 -6.75 -0.81
N TYR A 152 -12.28 -7.20 -1.04
CA TYR A 152 -11.74 -7.42 -2.38
C TYR A 152 -12.68 -8.29 -3.23
N GLN A 153 -13.10 -9.44 -2.69
CA GLN A 153 -13.97 -10.38 -3.39
C GLN A 153 -15.33 -9.78 -3.79
N ARG A 154 -15.84 -8.83 -2.98
CA ARG A 154 -17.14 -8.18 -3.22
C ARG A 154 -17.04 -6.98 -4.16
N THR A 155 -15.84 -6.43 -4.37
CA THR A 155 -15.64 -5.31 -5.29
C THR A 155 -15.55 -5.81 -6.72
N THR A 156 -16.41 -5.29 -7.59
CA THR A 156 -16.42 -5.64 -9.01
C THR A 156 -15.37 -4.85 -9.80
N GLY A 157 -14.88 -5.43 -10.90
CA GLY A 157 -13.94 -4.74 -11.80
C GLY A 157 -12.49 -4.70 -11.33
N VAL A 158 -12.17 -5.27 -10.16
CA VAL A 158 -10.79 -5.42 -9.69
C VAL A 158 -10.10 -6.53 -10.50
N SER A 159 -8.90 -6.25 -11.02
CA SER A 159 -8.10 -7.20 -11.78
C SER A 159 -6.65 -7.23 -11.27
N GLY A 160 -6.05 -8.42 -11.22
CA GLY A 160 -4.76 -8.60 -10.55
C GLY A 160 -4.92 -8.60 -9.03
N GLY A 161 -4.36 -9.61 -8.35
CA GLY A 161 -4.47 -9.75 -6.89
C GLY A 161 -3.94 -8.53 -6.13
N ALA A 162 -4.05 -8.54 -4.80
CA ALA A 162 -3.57 -7.44 -3.96
C ALA A 162 -2.53 -7.92 -2.96
N LEU A 163 -1.49 -7.11 -2.75
CA LEU A 163 -0.55 -7.29 -1.65
C LEU A 163 -1.01 -6.47 -0.45
N LEU A 164 -1.17 -7.13 0.69
CA LEU A 164 -1.49 -6.52 1.98
C LEU A 164 -0.26 -6.63 2.87
N ILE A 165 0.31 -5.51 3.28
CA ILE A 165 1.47 -5.44 4.15
C ILE A 165 0.99 -4.91 5.50
N HIS A 166 0.98 -5.78 6.50
CA HIS A 166 0.66 -5.41 7.87
C HIS A 166 1.92 -5.00 8.62
N LEU A 167 1.87 -3.82 9.23
CA LEU A 167 2.84 -3.36 10.22
C LEU A 167 2.19 -3.46 11.60
N ALA A 168 2.84 -4.15 12.54
CA ALA A 168 2.36 -4.22 13.91
C ALA A 168 2.34 -2.82 14.52
N GLY A 169 1.24 -2.50 15.20
CA GLY A 169 1.05 -1.22 15.87
C GLY A 169 0.68 -1.39 17.33
N SER A 170 0.99 -0.37 18.13
CA SER A 170 0.55 -0.30 19.53
C SER A 170 0.02 1.08 19.87
N GLN A 171 -0.80 1.16 20.92
CA GLN A 171 -1.34 2.43 21.42
C GLN A 171 -1.15 2.51 22.94
N PRO A 172 0.05 2.83 23.44
CA PRO A 172 0.36 2.71 24.86
C PRO A 172 -0.40 3.73 25.72
N ARG A 173 -0.48 5.00 25.27
CA ARG A 173 -1.15 6.14 25.97
C ARG A 173 -1.57 7.29 25.04
N SER A 174 -1.31 7.17 23.73
CA SER A 174 -1.57 8.20 22.73
C SER A 174 -2.94 8.01 22.09
N THR A 175 -3.51 9.06 21.49
CA THR A 175 -4.65 8.93 20.56
C THR A 175 -4.24 8.38 19.19
N GLN A 176 -2.94 8.26 18.92
CA GLN A 176 -2.38 7.79 17.65
C GLN A 176 -1.69 6.43 17.80
N VAL A 177 -1.84 5.59 16.77
CA VAL A 177 -1.13 4.32 16.65
C VAL A 177 0.35 4.57 16.37
N GLN A 178 1.19 3.81 17.08
CA GLN A 178 2.63 3.74 16.85
C GLN A 178 2.93 2.44 16.11
N ALA A 179 3.12 2.55 14.79
CA ALA A 179 3.59 1.44 13.98
C ALA A 179 5.04 1.09 14.33
N GLN A 180 5.38 -0.18 14.27
CA GLN A 180 6.70 -0.71 14.64
C GLN A 180 7.36 -1.39 13.46
N VAL A 181 8.66 -1.14 13.28
CA VAL A 181 9.48 -1.78 12.27
C VAL A 181 10.46 -2.74 12.93
N SER A 182 10.29 -4.02 12.62
CA SER A 182 11.11 -5.14 13.08
C SER A 182 10.84 -6.34 12.17
N ALA A 183 11.75 -7.31 12.14
CA ALA A 183 11.60 -8.49 11.28
C ALA A 183 10.28 -9.24 11.51
N THR A 184 9.77 -9.25 12.74
CA THR A 184 8.53 -9.93 13.15
C THR A 184 7.29 -9.05 13.09
N SER A 185 7.43 -7.72 12.99
CA SER A 185 6.29 -6.80 12.94
C SER A 185 5.80 -6.51 11.53
N ILE A 186 6.54 -6.93 10.50
CA ILE A 186 6.17 -6.74 9.09
C ILE A 186 5.74 -8.07 8.50
N ARG A 187 4.45 -8.21 8.18
CA ARG A 187 3.86 -9.42 7.59
C ARG A 187 3.22 -9.08 6.25
N GLY A 188 3.42 -9.93 5.24
CA GLY A 188 2.91 -9.73 3.89
C GLY A 188 1.89 -10.80 3.53
N TYR A 189 0.82 -10.42 2.84
CA TYR A 189 -0.23 -11.34 2.42
C TYR A 189 -0.66 -11.04 0.98
N ILE A 190 -0.86 -12.06 0.18
CA ILE A 190 -1.38 -11.93 -1.18
C ILE A 190 -2.82 -12.41 -1.23
N VAL A 191 -3.74 -11.52 -1.58
CA VAL A 191 -5.09 -11.87 -2.02
C VAL A 191 -5.03 -12.29 -3.48
N SER A 192 -5.56 -13.47 -3.80
CA SER A 192 -5.58 -13.99 -5.18
C SER A 192 -6.39 -13.09 -6.11
N SER A 193 -6.10 -13.15 -7.42
CA SER A 193 -6.79 -12.32 -8.41
C SER A 193 -8.31 -12.52 -8.44
N ASP A 194 -8.79 -13.71 -8.05
CA ASP A 194 -10.22 -14.03 -7.92
C ASP A 194 -10.81 -13.73 -6.53
N GLY A 195 -10.00 -13.21 -5.59
CA GLY A 195 -10.39 -12.87 -4.23
C GLY A 195 -10.74 -14.06 -3.33
N LYS A 196 -10.59 -15.30 -3.80
CA LYS A 196 -11.04 -16.49 -3.06
C LYS A 196 -10.06 -16.97 -2.00
N SER A 197 -8.80 -16.60 -2.12
CA SER A 197 -7.75 -17.06 -1.21
C SER A 197 -6.84 -15.93 -0.78
N VAL A 198 -6.22 -16.12 0.38
CA VAL A 198 -5.15 -15.27 0.87
C VAL A 198 -4.01 -16.16 1.35
N ALA A 199 -2.77 -15.79 1.01
CA ALA A 199 -1.58 -16.51 1.43
C ALA A 199 -0.61 -15.54 2.10
N GLU A 200 -0.08 -15.92 3.26
CA GLU A 200 1.02 -15.18 3.89
C GLU A 200 2.32 -15.45 3.12
N LEU A 201 3.11 -14.40 2.93
CA LEU A 201 4.43 -14.46 2.33
C LEU A 201 5.47 -14.87 3.37
N ASN A 202 6.32 -15.83 3.02
CA ASN A 202 7.39 -16.26 3.91
C ASN A 202 8.40 -15.12 4.09
N SER A 203 8.61 -14.71 5.34
CA SER A 203 9.63 -13.73 5.71
C SER A 203 11.05 -14.30 5.77
N SER A 204 11.18 -15.61 5.49
CA SER A 204 12.39 -16.42 5.65
C SER A 204 13.10 -16.66 4.32
N SER A 205 13.75 -15.63 3.77
CA SER A 205 14.68 -15.77 2.65
C SER A 205 15.81 -14.74 2.78
N CYS A 206 16.78 -15.07 3.64
CA CYS A 206 18.22 -14.81 3.53
C CYS A 206 18.92 -15.58 4.66
#